data_AF-A0A023G5R0-F1
#
_entry.id   AF-A0A023G5R0-F1
#
_cell.length_a   1.000
_cell.length_b   1.000
_cell.length_c   1.000
_cell.angle_alpha   90.00
_cell.angle_beta   90.00
_cell.angle_gamma   90.00
#
_symmetry.space_group_name_H-M   'P 1'
#
loop_
_entity.id
_entity.type
_entity.pdbx_description
1 polymer ?
#
loop_
_entity_poly.entity_id
_entity_poly.type
_entity_poly.pdbx_seq_one_letter_code
_entity_poly.pdbx_strand_id
1 'polypeptide(L)'
;MSGILLLLLCLQECIGSRALAGSKRTPEVIGVGVTAHVSVSYDESYSVTPILGAELRDSGGADHEHLWPAFQALFEKVLTEPQYPVRMVQRHFNNQSVMIKMNLFKTSQNTSIPIKFKGMNKSVDGPQTLQNLIKYGESAHDSNDTIFYFLTQYPVLEENRRGDNVPRSLGEISTRATFCTTSVSAAVVRYDLTKGDYWSTEEATAHIMGVNTGIRIRPWERMDMKLIFSRCYNDTARESEEEPIEV
;
A
#
# COMPACT_ATOMS: atom_id res chain seq x y z
N MET A 1 -58.27 55.96 33.72
CA MET A 1 -57.44 56.72 32.77
C MET A 1 -56.18 55.93 32.51
N SER A 2 -55.90 55.67 31.23
CA SER A 2 -54.62 55.37 30.54
C SER A 2 -53.51 54.63 31.30
N GLY A 3 -52.86 53.59 30.79
CA GLY A 3 -52.80 52.96 29.46
C GLY A 3 -51.81 51.79 29.61
N ILE A 4 -52.19 50.57 29.25
CA ILE A 4 -51.78 49.85 28.02
C ILE A 4 -50.28 49.99 27.66
N LEU A 5 -49.62 48.82 27.61
CA LEU A 5 -48.76 48.31 26.54
C LEU A 5 -47.25 48.15 26.83
N LEU A 6 -46.75 46.95 26.49
CA LEU A 6 -45.35 46.51 26.27
C LEU A 6 -44.48 46.33 27.54
N LEU A 7 -43.83 45.20 27.83
CA LEU A 7 -43.30 44.13 26.98
C LEU A 7 -43.50 42.74 27.63
N LEU A 8 -44.45 41.99 27.10
CA LEU A 8 -44.26 40.55 26.84
C LEU A 8 -43.41 40.46 25.57
N LEU A 9 -42.31 39.69 25.62
CA LEU A 9 -41.58 39.03 24.50
C LEU A 9 -40.07 39.04 24.79
N CYS A 10 -39.59 38.05 25.55
CA CYS A 10 -38.20 37.55 25.47
C CYS A 10 -38.13 36.09 25.97
N LEU A 11 -39.22 35.34 25.81
CA LEU A 11 -39.23 33.88 25.94
C LEU A 11 -39.71 33.37 24.60
N GLN A 12 -38.85 32.60 23.92
CA GLN A 12 -38.98 32.05 22.57
C GLN A 12 -38.46 32.97 21.46
N GLU A 13 -37.18 32.83 21.15
CA GLU A 13 -36.81 32.34 19.82
C GLU A 13 -35.52 31.50 19.90
N CYS A 14 -35.68 30.28 19.42
CA CYS A 14 -34.68 29.23 19.38
C CYS A 14 -33.74 29.48 18.20
N ILE A 15 -32.43 29.38 18.40
CA ILE A 15 -31.64 28.48 17.55
C ILE A 15 -30.66 27.78 18.47
N GLY A 16 -31.15 26.73 19.12
CA GLY A 16 -30.27 25.63 19.43
C GLY A 16 -29.62 25.24 18.10
N SER A 17 -28.34 25.54 17.96
CA SER A 17 -27.49 24.86 16.99
C SER A 17 -27.49 23.40 17.41
N ARG A 18 -28.55 22.68 17.03
CA ARG A 18 -28.43 21.28 16.69
C ARG A 18 -27.45 21.31 15.54
N ALA A 19 -26.16 21.21 15.86
CA ALA A 19 -25.23 20.58 14.96
C ALA A 19 -25.98 19.34 14.51
N LEU A 20 -26.40 19.33 13.23
CA LEU A 20 -26.82 18.11 12.57
C LEU A 20 -25.74 17.12 12.99
N ALA A 21 -26.11 16.16 13.82
CA ALA A 21 -25.29 14.99 14.05
C ALA A 21 -25.13 14.45 12.64
N GLY A 22 -24.00 14.79 12.01
CA GLY A 22 -23.76 14.50 10.62
C GLY A 22 -23.96 13.01 10.54
N SER A 23 -25.01 12.58 9.86
CA SER A 23 -25.25 11.17 9.61
C SER A 23 -23.91 10.65 9.14
N LYS A 24 -23.31 9.75 9.93
CA LYS A 24 -22.06 9.08 9.55
C LYS A 24 -22.44 8.23 8.35
N ARG A 25 -22.50 8.86 7.17
CA ARG A 25 -22.76 8.19 5.91
C ARG A 25 -21.68 7.14 5.82
N THR A 26 -22.10 5.89 5.82
CA THR A 26 -21.21 4.77 5.52
C THR A 26 -20.52 5.09 4.21
N PRO A 27 -19.18 4.99 4.13
CA PRO A 27 -18.48 5.25 2.89
C PRO A 27 -19.04 4.37 1.77
N GLU A 28 -19.10 4.93 0.55
CA GLU A 28 -19.47 4.16 -0.64
C GLU A 28 -18.49 2.99 -0.83
N VAL A 29 -19.01 1.80 -1.10
CA VAL A 29 -18.18 0.63 -1.39
C VAL A 29 -17.58 0.74 -2.80
N ILE A 30 -16.26 0.60 -2.93
CA ILE A 30 -15.52 0.64 -4.20
C ILE A 30 -14.55 -0.53 -4.32
N GLY A 31 -13.99 -0.78 -5.51
CA GLY A 31 -12.93 -1.78 -5.71
C GLY A 31 -13.39 -3.24 -5.68
N VAL A 32 -14.71 -3.49 -5.61
CA VAL A 32 -15.26 -4.85 -5.76
C VAL A 32 -14.88 -5.39 -7.14
N GLY A 33 -14.29 -6.59 -7.18
CA GLY A 33 -13.83 -7.25 -8.42
C GLY A 33 -12.40 -6.92 -8.83
N VAL A 34 -11.77 -5.93 -8.18
CA VAL A 34 -10.38 -5.54 -8.44
C VAL A 34 -9.43 -6.45 -7.65
N THR A 35 -8.45 -7.02 -8.36
CA THR A 35 -7.37 -7.80 -7.75
C THR A 35 -6.05 -7.09 -8.03
N ALA A 36 -5.22 -6.92 -7.01
CA ALA A 36 -3.85 -6.45 -7.13
C ALA A 36 -2.92 -7.66 -7.03
N HIS A 37 -2.18 -7.93 -8.10
CA HIS A 37 -1.15 -8.96 -8.12
C HIS A 37 0.11 -8.40 -7.46
N VAL A 38 0.65 -9.09 -6.47
CA VAL A 38 1.77 -8.61 -5.68
C VAL A 38 3.01 -9.44 -6.00
N SER A 39 4.07 -8.75 -6.41
CA SER A 39 5.39 -9.31 -6.68
C SER A 39 6.39 -8.70 -5.71
N VAL A 40 6.98 -9.53 -4.84
CA VAL A 40 7.92 -9.09 -3.80
C VAL A 40 9.34 -9.46 -4.19
N SER A 41 10.20 -8.46 -4.26
CA SER A 41 11.64 -8.62 -4.21
C SER A 41 12.20 -8.21 -2.84
N TYR A 42 13.26 -8.85 -2.37
CA TYR A 42 13.91 -8.51 -1.10
C TYR A 42 15.43 -8.67 -1.15
N ASP A 43 16.15 -8.09 -0.19
CA ASP A 43 17.62 -8.13 -0.13
C ASP A 43 18.17 -9.05 0.98
N GLU A 44 19.49 -9.08 1.11
CA GLU A 44 20.23 -9.85 2.12
C GLU A 44 19.92 -9.46 3.57
N SER A 45 19.17 -8.39 3.82
CA SER A 45 18.80 -8.00 5.19
C SER A 45 17.92 -9.04 5.89
N TYR A 46 17.31 -9.95 5.14
CA TYR A 46 16.48 -11.04 5.66
C TYR A 46 17.24 -12.35 5.91
N SER A 47 18.50 -12.47 5.48
CA SER A 47 19.27 -13.74 5.58
C SER A 47 19.65 -14.14 7.02
N VAL A 48 19.44 -13.27 8.01
CA VAL A 48 19.85 -13.50 9.42
C VAL A 48 18.68 -13.33 10.38
N THR A 49 17.45 -13.15 9.88
CA THR A 49 16.31 -12.83 10.73
C THR A 49 15.68 -14.11 11.25
N PRO A 50 15.72 -14.37 12.58
CA PRO A 50 14.90 -15.42 13.15
C PRO A 50 13.44 -15.02 12.94
N ILE A 51 12.72 -15.74 12.10
CA ILE A 51 11.27 -15.58 12.03
C ILE A 51 10.71 -16.05 13.38
N LEU A 52 10.01 -15.16 14.09
CA LEU A 52 9.30 -15.53 15.32
C LEU A 52 8.33 -16.70 15.01
N GLY A 53 8.65 -17.89 15.51
CA GLY A 53 7.85 -19.11 15.32
C GLY A 53 8.43 -20.15 14.35
N ALA A 54 9.56 -19.89 13.69
CA ALA A 54 10.31 -20.92 12.98
C ALA A 54 11.31 -21.59 13.94
N GLU A 55 11.03 -22.83 14.35
CA GLU A 55 12.05 -23.65 15.01
C GLU A 55 13.27 -23.78 14.09
N LEU A 56 14.46 -23.55 14.65
CA LEU A 56 15.75 -23.66 14.00
C LEU A 56 15.94 -25.08 13.43
N ARG A 57 15.52 -25.30 12.18
CA ARG A 57 16.01 -26.42 11.38
C ARG A 57 17.08 -25.88 10.45
N ASP A 58 18.30 -25.96 10.95
CA ASP A 58 19.53 -25.85 10.17
C ASP A 58 19.45 -26.86 9.03
N SER A 59 19.30 -26.36 7.80
CA SER A 59 19.35 -27.13 6.58
C SER A 59 19.67 -26.17 5.45
N GLY A 60 20.97 -25.99 5.17
CA GLY A 60 21.44 -25.23 4.03
C GLY A 60 20.76 -25.70 2.75
N GLY A 61 20.01 -24.81 2.10
CA GLY A 61 19.33 -25.07 0.84
C GLY A 61 18.15 -24.12 0.59
N ALA A 62 18.38 -23.11 -0.25
CA ALA A 62 17.41 -22.20 -0.87
C ALA A 62 16.42 -21.50 0.09
N ASP A 63 16.89 -20.37 0.64
CA ASP A 63 16.24 -19.42 1.56
C ASP A 63 14.95 -18.72 1.05
N HIS A 64 14.20 -19.29 0.12
CA HIS A 64 12.99 -18.65 -0.43
C HIS A 64 11.69 -19.04 0.30
N GLU A 65 11.59 -20.28 0.79
CA GLU A 65 10.32 -20.83 1.29
C GLU A 65 9.92 -20.27 2.66
N HIS A 66 10.90 -19.85 3.47
CA HIS A 66 10.66 -19.42 4.85
C HIS A 66 10.02 -18.02 4.97
N LEU A 67 10.25 -17.11 4.02
CA LEU A 67 9.73 -15.73 4.08
C LEU A 67 8.33 -15.59 3.48
N TRP A 68 7.94 -16.52 2.61
CA TRP A 68 6.64 -16.50 1.93
C TRP A 68 5.46 -16.30 2.90
N PRO A 69 5.32 -17.08 4.00
CA PRO A 69 4.18 -16.92 4.89
C PRO A 69 4.10 -15.53 5.53
N ALA A 70 5.25 -14.92 5.84
CA ALA A 70 5.29 -13.61 6.46
C ALA A 70 4.95 -12.49 5.46
N PHE A 71 5.46 -12.56 4.23
CA PHE A 71 5.07 -11.63 3.17
C PHE A 71 3.63 -11.83 2.74
N GLN A 72 3.14 -13.06 2.68
CA GLN A 72 1.75 -13.36 2.40
C GLN A 72 0.84 -12.75 3.46
N ALA A 73 1.19 -12.90 4.75
CA ALA A 73 0.46 -12.29 5.85
C ALA A 73 0.48 -10.75 5.81
N LEU A 74 1.50 -10.11 5.23
CA LEU A 74 1.53 -8.65 5.06
C LEU A 74 0.43 -8.16 4.10
N PHE A 75 0.18 -8.89 3.02
CA PHE A 75 -0.71 -8.46 1.93
C PHE A 75 -2.09 -9.11 1.97
N GLU A 76 -2.15 -10.42 2.07
CA GLU A 76 -3.36 -11.21 1.87
C GLU A 76 -4.15 -11.43 3.15
N LYS A 77 -5.44 -11.74 3.03
CA LYS A 77 -6.24 -12.18 4.17
C LYS A 77 -5.96 -13.66 4.49
N VAL A 78 -4.99 -13.94 5.36
CA VAL A 78 -4.76 -15.30 5.86
C VAL A 78 -5.71 -15.59 7.04
N LEU A 79 -6.44 -16.71 6.97
CA LEU A 79 -7.41 -17.18 7.98
C LEU A 79 -6.76 -18.09 9.05
N THR A 80 -5.49 -17.91 9.38
CA THR A 80 -4.81 -18.76 10.37
C THR A 80 -5.04 -18.28 11.81
N GLU A 81 -5.05 -19.26 12.71
CA GLU A 81 -5.24 -19.13 14.17
C GLU A 81 -4.38 -18.01 14.80
N PRO A 82 -4.90 -17.33 15.83
CA PRO A 82 -4.38 -16.05 16.30
C PRO A 82 -3.16 -16.25 17.21
N GLN A 83 -1.96 -16.30 16.64
CA GLN A 83 -0.75 -16.07 17.43
C GLN A 83 -0.40 -14.57 17.47
N TYR A 84 -0.70 -13.79 16.41
CA TYR A 84 -0.41 -12.34 16.35
C TYR A 84 -1.39 -11.57 15.44
N PRO A 85 -1.73 -10.31 15.76
CA PRO A 85 -2.55 -9.46 14.91
C PRO A 85 -1.71 -8.87 13.78
N VAL A 86 -1.34 -9.67 12.77
CA VAL A 86 -0.87 -9.09 11.51
C VAL A 86 -2.06 -8.34 10.92
N ARG A 87 -1.98 -7.02 10.97
CA ARG A 87 -2.93 -6.15 10.28
C ARG A 87 -2.41 -6.03 8.86
N MET A 88 -3.23 -6.48 7.93
CA MET A 88 -2.83 -6.78 6.56
C MET A 88 -3.29 -5.64 5.68
N VAL A 89 -2.51 -5.30 4.65
CA VAL A 89 -2.81 -4.15 3.77
C VAL A 89 -4.23 -4.27 3.21
N GLN A 90 -4.61 -5.44 2.68
CA GLN A 90 -5.97 -5.68 2.19
C GLN A 90 -7.06 -5.43 3.25
N ARG A 91 -6.84 -5.86 4.50
CA ARG A 91 -7.81 -5.68 5.59
C ARG A 91 -8.03 -4.20 5.90
N HIS A 92 -6.97 -3.40 5.84
CA HIS A 92 -7.05 -1.96 6.08
C HIS A 92 -7.94 -1.27 5.05
N PHE A 93 -7.70 -1.51 3.76
CA PHE A 93 -8.54 -0.97 2.69
C PHE A 93 -9.99 -1.45 2.80
N ASN A 94 -10.21 -2.74 3.08
CA ASN A 94 -11.56 -3.30 3.24
C ASN A 94 -12.33 -2.65 4.40
N ASN A 95 -11.66 -2.36 5.53
CA ASN A 95 -12.26 -1.65 6.66
C ASN A 95 -12.68 -0.21 6.30
N GLN A 96 -12.11 0.36 5.23
CA GLN A 96 -12.48 1.66 4.67
C GLN A 96 -13.40 1.56 3.45
N SER A 97 -14.08 0.41 3.27
CA SER A 97 -15.00 0.14 2.16
C SER A 97 -14.32 0.17 0.77
N VAL A 98 -13.03 -0.17 0.71
CA VAL A 98 -12.29 -0.40 -0.52
C VAL A 98 -12.03 -1.90 -0.63
N MET A 99 -12.87 -2.59 -1.40
CA MET A 99 -13.02 -4.05 -1.41
C MET A 99 -12.12 -4.76 -2.42
N ILE A 100 -10.87 -4.32 -2.50
CA ILE A 100 -9.84 -4.95 -3.35
C ILE A 100 -9.42 -6.31 -2.78
N LYS A 101 -8.91 -7.17 -3.66
CA LYS A 101 -8.15 -8.37 -3.27
C LYS A 101 -6.67 -8.11 -3.55
N MET A 102 -5.80 -8.60 -2.68
CA MET A 102 -4.36 -8.64 -2.93
C MET A 102 -3.94 -10.10 -3.01
N ASN A 103 -3.10 -10.44 -3.99
CA ASN A 103 -2.64 -11.80 -4.26
C ASN A 103 -1.12 -11.79 -4.42
N LEU A 104 -0.40 -12.29 -3.43
CA LEU A 104 1.04 -12.51 -3.51
C LEU A 104 1.29 -13.74 -4.38
N PHE A 105 1.83 -13.52 -5.58
CA PHE A 105 2.09 -14.60 -6.52
C PHE A 105 3.57 -14.89 -6.72
N LYS A 106 4.45 -13.94 -6.34
CA LYS A 106 5.90 -14.07 -6.53
C LYS A 106 6.67 -13.45 -5.38
N THR A 107 7.66 -14.19 -4.87
CA THR A 107 8.68 -13.68 -3.93
C THR A 107 10.06 -14.10 -4.42
N SER A 108 11.03 -13.19 -4.45
CA SER A 108 12.40 -13.52 -4.82
C SER A 108 13.42 -12.63 -4.13
N GLN A 109 14.52 -13.20 -3.66
CA GLN A 109 15.67 -12.38 -3.27
C GLN A 109 16.30 -11.77 -4.52
N ASN A 110 16.58 -10.48 -4.52
CA ASN A 110 17.17 -9.78 -5.66
C ASN A 110 18.12 -8.67 -5.18
N THR A 111 19.41 -8.92 -5.32
CA THR A 111 20.49 -8.00 -4.93
C THR A 111 20.80 -6.94 -5.99
N SER A 112 20.18 -7.02 -7.18
CA SER A 112 20.39 -6.05 -8.27
C SER A 112 19.48 -4.82 -8.21
N ILE A 113 18.35 -4.93 -7.51
CA ILE A 113 17.39 -3.82 -7.31
C ILE A 113 17.94 -2.75 -6.35
N PRO A 114 18.41 -3.05 -5.12
CA PRO A 114 18.80 -2.03 -4.16
C PRO A 114 20.05 -1.27 -4.59
N ILE A 115 19.95 0.05 -4.60
CA ILE A 115 21.10 0.95 -4.69
C ILE A 115 21.50 1.37 -3.28
N LYS A 116 22.79 1.24 -2.94
CA LYS A 116 23.29 1.63 -1.62
C LYS A 116 23.39 3.16 -1.51
N PHE A 117 22.90 3.73 -0.42
CA PHE A 117 22.94 5.18 -0.22
C PHE A 117 24.37 5.66 0.04
N LYS A 118 24.96 6.40 -0.90
CA LYS A 118 26.30 7.02 -0.78
C LYS A 118 27.39 6.07 -0.25
N GLY A 119 27.38 4.81 -0.69
CA GLY A 119 28.36 3.80 -0.27
C GLY A 119 28.13 3.19 1.13
N MET A 120 27.01 3.50 1.79
CA MET A 120 26.64 2.86 3.06
C MET A 120 26.05 1.47 2.79
N ASN A 121 26.82 0.43 3.09
CA ASN A 121 26.47 -0.96 2.75
C ASN A 121 25.16 -1.47 3.36
N LYS A 122 24.72 -0.88 4.48
CA LYS A 122 23.48 -1.24 5.20
C LYS A 122 22.43 -0.14 5.13
N SER A 123 22.36 0.60 4.04
CA SER A 123 21.31 1.59 3.79
C SER A 123 20.99 1.67 2.31
N VAL A 124 19.71 1.76 2.00
CA VAL A 124 19.18 1.78 0.64
C VAL A 124 18.88 3.22 0.25
N ASP A 125 19.30 3.62 -0.94
CA ASP A 125 18.88 4.86 -1.58
C ASP A 125 17.47 4.68 -2.12
N GLY A 126 16.48 5.26 -1.43
CA GLY A 126 15.07 5.10 -1.76
C GLY A 126 14.74 5.52 -3.19
N PRO A 127 14.99 6.79 -3.57
CA PRO A 127 14.72 7.27 -4.92
C PRO A 127 15.40 6.46 -6.02
N GLN A 128 16.70 6.14 -5.91
CA GLN A 128 17.39 5.38 -6.95
C GLN A 128 16.92 3.91 -7.01
N THR A 129 16.63 3.30 -5.85
CA THR A 129 16.12 1.92 -5.80
C THR A 129 14.72 1.83 -6.40
N LEU A 130 13.85 2.82 -6.15
CA LEU A 130 12.52 2.86 -6.78
C LEU A 130 12.63 2.95 -8.31
N GLN A 131 13.56 3.76 -8.83
CA GLN A 131 13.81 3.84 -10.27
C GLN A 131 14.30 2.51 -10.86
N ASN A 132 15.17 1.78 -10.15
CA ASN A 132 15.59 0.45 -10.58
C ASN A 132 14.45 -0.57 -10.51
N LEU A 133 13.60 -0.50 -9.49
CA LEU A 133 12.44 -1.37 -9.36
C LEU A 133 11.41 -1.14 -10.48
N ILE A 134 11.21 0.13 -10.88
CA ILE A 134 10.37 0.47 -12.04
C ILE A 134 10.92 -0.19 -13.32
N LYS A 135 12.22 -0.04 -13.60
CA LYS A 135 12.87 -0.69 -14.76
C LYS A 135 12.76 -2.21 -14.72
N TYR A 136 12.92 -2.81 -13.54
CA TYR A 136 12.71 -4.24 -13.35
C TYR A 136 11.26 -4.64 -13.73
N GLY A 137 10.26 -3.90 -13.24
CA GLY A 137 8.86 -4.13 -13.59
C GLY A 137 8.55 -3.93 -15.09
N GLU A 138 9.16 -2.94 -15.73
CA GLU A 138 9.03 -2.71 -17.18
C GLU A 138 9.51 -3.93 -17.99
N SER A 139 10.53 -4.64 -17.50
CA SER A 139 11.08 -5.84 -18.14
C SER A 139 10.36 -7.15 -17.77
N ALA A 140 9.52 -7.13 -16.73
CA ALA A 140 8.86 -8.34 -16.24
C ALA A 140 7.69 -8.79 -17.13
N HIS A 141 7.16 -7.89 -17.97
CA HIS A 141 5.98 -8.12 -18.81
C HIS A 141 4.74 -8.63 -18.05
N ASP A 142 4.65 -8.30 -16.75
CA ASP A 142 3.48 -8.61 -15.93
C ASP A 142 2.30 -7.67 -16.27
N SER A 143 1.09 -8.07 -15.90
CA SER A 143 -0.14 -7.30 -16.10
C SER A 143 -0.11 -5.97 -15.33
N ASN A 144 -0.90 -4.99 -15.79
CA ASN A 144 -0.90 -3.64 -15.22
C ASN A 144 -1.58 -3.52 -13.84
N ASP A 145 -2.24 -4.59 -13.38
CA ASP A 145 -2.74 -4.77 -12.03
C ASP A 145 -1.67 -5.41 -11.10
N THR A 146 -0.44 -5.56 -11.58
CA THR A 146 0.71 -5.97 -10.78
C THR A 146 1.35 -4.79 -10.07
N ILE A 147 1.66 -4.98 -8.79
CA ILE A 147 2.44 -4.06 -7.96
C ILE A 147 3.74 -4.75 -7.54
N PHE A 148 4.86 -4.12 -7.88
CA PHE A 148 6.19 -4.56 -7.51
C PHE A 148 6.60 -3.92 -6.18
N TYR A 149 6.88 -4.74 -5.18
CA TYR A 149 7.43 -4.29 -3.90
C TYR A 149 8.87 -4.72 -3.79
N PHE A 150 9.74 -3.82 -3.33
CA PHE A 150 11.04 -4.16 -2.82
C PHE A 150 11.04 -3.96 -1.29
N LEU A 151 11.19 -5.05 -0.55
CA LEU A 151 11.20 -5.06 0.91
C LEU A 151 12.65 -5.15 1.43
N THR A 152 12.97 -4.37 2.46
CA THR A 152 14.28 -4.40 3.13
C THR A 152 14.14 -4.08 4.62
N GLN A 153 15.00 -4.63 5.47
CA GLN A 153 15.13 -4.21 6.87
C GLN A 153 16.09 -3.04 7.04
N TYR A 154 16.91 -2.77 6.02
CA TYR A 154 17.83 -1.63 6.04
C TYR A 154 17.07 -0.31 5.98
N PRO A 155 17.62 0.76 6.58
CA PRO A 155 17.09 2.10 6.40
C PRO A 155 17.00 2.46 4.91
N VAL A 156 15.80 2.87 4.48
CA VAL A 156 15.57 3.52 3.19
C VAL A 156 15.79 5.01 3.39
N LEU A 157 16.71 5.60 2.64
CA LEU A 157 17.17 6.97 2.84
C LEU A 157 16.95 7.82 1.60
N GLU A 158 16.65 9.10 1.82
CA GLU A 158 16.56 10.15 0.81
C GLU A 158 17.51 11.30 1.18
N GLU A 159 18.18 11.87 0.18
CA GLU A 159 19.00 13.06 0.39
C GLU A 159 18.14 14.22 0.91
N ASN A 160 18.58 14.80 2.03
CA ASN A 160 18.05 16.07 2.49
C ASN A 160 19.05 17.18 2.14
N ARG A 161 18.60 18.17 1.36
CA ARG A 161 19.41 19.36 1.02
C ARG A 161 19.07 20.58 1.87
N ARG A 162 18.25 20.40 2.92
CA ARG A 162 17.82 21.46 3.84
C ARG A 162 18.38 21.21 5.24
N GLY A 163 18.78 22.29 5.91
CA GLY A 163 19.22 22.24 7.31
C GLY A 163 20.59 21.58 7.49
N ASP A 164 20.65 20.59 8.38
CA ASP A 164 21.87 19.85 8.75
C ASP A 164 22.33 18.83 7.70
N ASN A 165 21.62 18.72 6.58
CA ASN A 165 21.85 17.74 5.52
C ASN A 165 21.81 16.28 5.99
N VAL A 166 21.16 16.00 7.13
CA VAL A 166 20.96 14.64 7.61
C VAL A 166 19.95 13.93 6.67
N PRO A 167 20.31 12.77 6.09
CA PRO A 167 19.41 12.04 5.22
C PRO A 167 18.08 11.73 5.90
N ARG A 168 16.98 11.87 5.16
CA ARG A 168 15.65 11.50 5.66
C ARG A 168 15.54 9.99 5.63
N SER A 169 15.20 9.38 6.78
CA SER A 169 14.79 7.98 6.80
C SER A 169 13.32 7.87 6.42
N LEU A 170 13.05 7.12 5.37
CA LEU A 170 11.73 6.84 4.86
C LEU A 170 11.26 5.45 5.35
N GLY A 171 9.97 5.34 5.65
CA GLY A 171 9.31 4.05 5.80
C GLY A 171 8.99 3.42 4.44
N GLU A 172 8.61 4.25 3.48
CA GLU A 172 8.35 3.86 2.10
C GLU A 172 8.69 4.97 1.11
N ILE A 173 8.84 4.60 -0.15
CA ILE A 173 8.74 5.48 -1.30
C ILE A 173 8.12 4.69 -2.46
N SER A 174 7.17 5.28 -3.16
CA SER A 174 6.35 4.57 -4.15
C SER A 174 5.98 5.43 -5.35
N THR A 175 5.56 4.77 -6.43
CA THR A 175 4.88 5.43 -7.55
C THR A 175 3.48 5.88 -7.12
N ARG A 176 2.95 6.91 -7.79
CA ARG A 176 1.66 7.53 -7.41
C ARG A 176 0.63 7.39 -8.51
N ALA A 177 -0.57 6.94 -8.15
CA ALA A 177 -1.70 6.76 -9.07
C ALA A 177 -1.35 5.94 -10.33
N THR A 178 -0.58 4.86 -10.14
CA THR A 178 -0.04 4.03 -11.23
C THR A 178 -0.73 2.68 -11.38
N PHE A 179 -1.59 2.30 -10.43
CA PHE A 179 -2.31 1.04 -10.48
C PHE A 179 -3.23 0.94 -11.71
N CYS A 180 -3.20 -0.20 -12.42
CA CYS A 180 -3.96 -0.41 -13.66
C CYS A 180 -3.74 0.71 -14.70
N THR A 181 -2.49 1.14 -14.85
CA THR A 181 -2.07 2.10 -15.88
C THR A 181 -0.94 1.52 -16.71
N THR A 182 -0.53 2.22 -17.77
CA THR A 182 0.67 1.84 -18.54
C THR A 182 1.98 2.03 -17.76
N SER A 183 1.95 2.77 -16.64
CA SER A 183 3.10 2.98 -15.78
C SER A 183 3.21 1.86 -14.77
N VAL A 184 4.43 1.40 -14.50
CA VAL A 184 4.70 0.37 -13.48
C VAL A 184 4.28 0.87 -12.09
N SER A 185 3.54 0.04 -11.37
CA SER A 185 3.25 0.23 -9.96
C SER A 185 4.38 -0.35 -9.12
N ALA A 186 5.12 0.48 -8.39
CA ALA A 186 6.30 0.07 -7.66
C ALA A 186 6.42 0.77 -6.29
N ALA A 187 6.92 0.05 -5.29
CA ALA A 187 7.20 0.57 -3.95
C ALA A 187 8.46 -0.02 -3.34
N VAL A 188 9.27 0.83 -2.71
CA VAL A 188 10.39 0.43 -1.85
C VAL A 188 9.95 0.65 -0.41
N VAL A 189 9.96 -0.41 0.39
CA VAL A 189 9.40 -0.39 1.75
C VAL A 189 10.40 -0.94 2.75
N ARG A 190 10.63 -0.18 3.81
CA ARG A 190 11.31 -0.68 5.01
C ARG A 190 10.32 -1.52 5.80
N TYR A 191 10.56 -2.81 5.90
CA TYR A 191 9.69 -3.75 6.59
C TYR A 191 10.50 -4.59 7.57
N ASP A 192 10.02 -4.65 8.82
CA ASP A 192 10.64 -5.42 9.90
C ASP A 192 9.70 -6.54 10.32
N LEU A 193 10.07 -7.78 10.00
CA LEU A 193 9.28 -8.98 10.28
C LEU A 193 8.99 -9.16 11.77
N THR A 194 9.88 -8.67 12.64
CA THR A 194 9.75 -8.86 14.09
C THR A 194 8.74 -7.92 14.71
N LYS A 195 8.49 -6.78 14.07
CA LYS A 195 7.53 -5.77 14.55
C LYS A 195 6.14 -5.95 13.96
N GLY A 196 6.04 -6.52 12.75
CA GLY A 196 4.77 -6.67 12.05
C GLY A 196 4.14 -5.33 11.66
N ASP A 197 4.94 -4.26 11.56
CA ASP A 197 4.47 -2.93 11.18
C ASP A 197 4.18 -2.89 9.67
N TYR A 198 2.90 -2.78 9.32
CA TYR A 198 2.42 -2.79 7.92
C TYR A 198 2.12 -1.38 7.38
N TRP A 199 2.19 -0.34 8.22
CA TRP A 199 1.80 1.03 7.87
C TRP A 199 2.57 1.60 6.67
N SER A 200 3.86 1.31 6.55
CA SER A 200 4.64 1.78 5.40
C SER A 200 4.20 1.09 4.10
N THR A 201 3.90 -0.20 4.14
CA THR A 201 3.35 -0.93 2.99
C THR A 201 1.95 -0.44 2.64
N GLU A 202 1.12 -0.18 3.65
CA GLU A 202 -0.22 0.41 3.48
C GLU A 202 -0.16 1.79 2.82
N GLU A 203 0.69 2.68 3.33
CA GLU A 203 0.89 4.03 2.81
C GLU A 203 1.37 4.01 1.36
N ALA A 204 2.36 3.16 1.05
CA ALA A 204 2.84 2.96 -0.33
C ALA A 204 1.72 2.47 -1.26
N THR A 205 0.92 1.51 -0.80
CA THR A 205 -0.21 0.98 -1.56
C THR A 205 -1.28 2.06 -1.79
N ALA A 206 -1.52 2.91 -0.80
CA ALA A 206 -2.45 4.03 -0.91
C ALA A 206 -1.98 5.03 -1.96
N HIS A 207 -0.69 5.39 -1.98
CA HIS A 207 -0.10 6.27 -2.99
C HIS A 207 -0.23 5.68 -4.39
N ILE A 208 0.08 4.39 -4.56
CA ILE A 208 -0.07 3.66 -5.83
C ILE A 208 -1.52 3.69 -6.35
N MET A 209 -2.49 3.60 -5.44
CA MET A 209 -3.93 3.71 -5.74
C MET A 209 -4.45 5.16 -5.81
N GLY A 210 -3.57 6.16 -5.78
CA GLY A 210 -3.93 7.57 -5.98
C GLY A 210 -4.44 8.31 -4.75
N VAL A 211 -4.23 7.77 -3.56
CA VAL A 211 -4.58 8.40 -2.28
C VAL A 211 -3.34 9.07 -1.68
N ASN A 212 -3.49 10.20 -0.99
CA ASN A 212 -2.34 10.89 -0.41
C ASN A 212 -1.82 10.27 0.90
N THR A 213 -2.68 9.52 1.60
CA THR A 213 -2.34 8.85 2.84
C THR A 213 -3.17 7.58 3.03
N GLY A 214 -2.55 6.53 3.57
CA GLY A 214 -3.21 5.28 3.95
C GLY A 214 -4.15 5.44 5.15
N ILE A 215 -3.91 6.40 6.04
CA ILE A 215 -4.61 6.51 7.33
C ILE A 215 -6.13 6.62 7.16
N ARG A 216 -6.59 7.49 6.26
CA ARG A 216 -8.02 7.70 6.01
C ARG A 216 -8.28 8.17 4.58
N ILE A 217 -9.02 7.38 3.84
CA ILE A 217 -9.44 7.68 2.47
C ILE A 217 -10.61 8.67 2.51
N ARG A 218 -10.38 9.86 1.97
CA ARG A 218 -11.38 10.92 1.91
C ARG A 218 -12.37 10.70 0.75
N PRO A 219 -13.56 11.34 0.79
CA PRO A 219 -14.55 11.14 -0.27
C PRO A 219 -14.07 11.47 -1.70
N TRP A 220 -13.21 12.48 -1.87
CA TRP A 220 -12.66 12.82 -3.19
C TRP A 220 -11.58 11.84 -3.65
N GLU A 221 -10.70 11.40 -2.73
CA GLU A 221 -9.71 10.35 -3.04
C GLU A 221 -10.40 9.04 -3.44
N ARG A 222 -11.59 8.77 -2.91
CA ARG A 222 -12.42 7.65 -3.35
C ARG A 222 -12.86 7.78 -4.81
N MET A 223 -13.14 8.99 -5.30
CA MET A 223 -13.44 9.21 -6.71
C MET A 223 -12.20 8.95 -7.58
N ASP A 224 -11.03 9.38 -7.13
CA ASP A 224 -9.75 9.11 -7.81
C ASP A 224 -9.48 7.60 -7.89
N MET A 225 -9.67 6.87 -6.79
CA MET A 225 -9.57 5.41 -6.76
C MET A 225 -10.55 4.73 -7.71
N LYS A 226 -11.81 5.20 -7.81
CA LYS A 226 -12.78 4.64 -8.76
C LYS A 226 -12.32 4.81 -10.20
N LEU A 227 -11.76 5.97 -10.54
CA LEU A 227 -11.21 6.22 -11.87
C LEU A 227 -10.04 5.26 -12.17
N ILE A 228 -9.14 5.08 -11.20
CA ILE A 228 -8.02 4.13 -11.31
C ILE A 228 -8.55 2.70 -11.50
N PHE A 229 -9.46 2.24 -10.63
CA PHE A 229 -10.03 0.90 -10.67
C PHE A 229 -10.85 0.60 -11.93
N SER A 230 -11.43 1.62 -12.56
CA SER A 230 -12.15 1.43 -13.82
C SER A 230 -11.25 0.94 -14.97
N ARG A 231 -9.92 1.13 -14.85
CA ARG A 231 -8.94 0.72 -15.86
C ARG A 231 -8.57 -0.76 -15.77
N CYS A 232 -8.66 -1.36 -14.58
CA CYS A 232 -8.29 -2.77 -14.37
C CYS A 232 -9.17 -3.75 -15.19
N TYR A 233 -10.37 -3.33 -15.58
CA TYR A 233 -11.31 -4.16 -16.34
C TYR A 233 -11.09 -4.15 -17.85
N ASN A 234 -10.30 -3.21 -18.37
CA ASN A 234 -10.16 -3.00 -19.81
C ASN A 234 -9.15 -3.94 -20.47
N ASP A 235 -8.22 -4.54 -19.72
CA ASP A 235 -7.14 -5.33 -20.32
C ASP A 235 -7.51 -6.80 -20.54
N THR A 236 -8.42 -7.37 -19.75
CA THR A 236 -8.98 -8.72 -19.99
C THR A 236 -9.81 -8.83 -21.27
N ALA A 237 -10.21 -7.71 -21.89
CA ALA A 237 -10.95 -7.71 -23.15
C ALA A 237 -10.07 -7.78 -24.41
N ARG A 238 -8.73 -7.60 -24.27
CA ARG A 238 -7.81 -7.61 -25.43
C ARG A 238 -7.16 -8.96 -25.69
N GLU A 239 -7.23 -9.89 -24.74
CA GLU A 239 -6.66 -11.24 -24.89
C GLU A 239 -7.58 -12.22 -25.64
N SER A 240 -8.81 -11.81 -25.97
CA SER A 240 -9.79 -12.64 -26.69
C SER A 240 -9.93 -12.32 -28.19
N GLU A 241 -9.09 -11.45 -28.77
CA GLU A 241 -9.18 -11.04 -30.18
C GLU A 241 -8.01 -11.49 -31.08
N GLU A 242 -7.01 -12.21 -30.57
CA GLU A 242 -6.00 -12.84 -31.44
C GLU A 242 -6.43 -14.26 -31.84
N GLU A 243 -7.25 -14.35 -32.88
CA GLU A 243 -7.46 -15.56 -33.68
C GLU A 243 -6.16 -15.94 -34.44
N PRO A 244 -5.87 -17.24 -34.61
CA PRO A 244 -4.66 -17.70 -35.30
C PRO A 244 -4.79 -17.47 -36.81
N ILE A 245 -3.76 -16.85 -37.41
CA ILE A 245 -3.54 -16.88 -38.86
C ILE A 245 -3.05 -18.28 -39.22
N GLU A 246 -3.92 -19.08 -39.84
CA GLU A 246 -3.51 -20.28 -40.56
C GLU A 246 -2.67 -19.89 -41.79
N VAL A 247 -1.46 -20.44 -41.89
CA VAL A 247 -0.67 -20.57 -43.13
C VAL A 247 -0.19 -22.01 -43.26
#